data_AF-A0AAJ6FM55-F1
#
_entry.id   AF-A0AAJ6FM55-F1
#
_cell.length_a   1.000
_cell.length_b   1.000
_cell.length_c   1.000
_cell.angle_alpha   90.00
_cell.angle_beta   90.00
_cell.angle_gamma   90.00
#
_symmetry.space_group_name_H-M   'P 1'
#
loop_
_entity.id
_entity.type
_entity.pdbx_description
1 polymer ?
#
loop_
_entity_poly.entity_id
_entity_poly.type
_entity_poly.pdbx_seq_one_letter_code
_entity_poly.pdbx_strand_id
1 'polypeptide(L)'
;MKMPVEMSALIGEQRTHKLFEMVKSTKYDFSMRLYSKQYCEYYILKHEDHKQPRILALELGHSLRFVQDVIKEKRCLPTNYDEEIVKMNQRNLSAILRAVWRAGGQSGL
;
A
#
# COMPACT_ATOMS: atom_id res chain seq x y z
N MET A 1 6.64 2.18 27.20
CA MET A 1 7.67 3.21 26.92
C MET A 1 7.03 4.23 25.97
N LYS A 2 6.75 5.46 26.42
CA LYS A 2 6.13 6.50 25.56
C LYS A 2 7.25 7.18 24.77
N MET A 3 7.11 7.28 23.45
CA MET A 3 8.02 8.05 22.61
C MET A 3 7.94 9.54 22.99
N PRO A 4 9.08 10.25 23.12
CA PRO A 4 9.10 11.69 23.35
C PRO A 4 8.39 12.42 22.20
N VAL A 5 7.54 13.39 22.54
CA VAL A 5 6.71 14.14 21.58
C VAL A 5 7.56 14.80 20.49
N GLU A 6 8.73 15.32 20.85
CA GLU A 6 9.69 15.94 19.93
C GLU A 6 10.23 14.96 18.88
N MET A 7 10.52 13.71 19.27
CA MET A 7 10.94 12.68 18.32
C MET A 7 9.80 12.28 17.38
N SER A 8 8.56 12.25 17.87
CA SER A 8 7.39 11.95 17.02
C SER A 8 7.14 13.06 15.99
N ALA A 9 7.36 14.32 16.36
CA ALA A 9 7.27 15.46 15.47
C ALA A 9 8.37 15.43 14.40
N LEU A 10 9.62 15.19 14.79
CA LEU A 10 10.77 15.07 13.87
C LEU A 10 10.61 13.92 12.86
N ILE A 11 10.17 12.75 13.33
CA ILE A 11 9.91 11.60 12.44
C ILE A 11 8.75 11.92 11.49
N GLY A 12 7.70 12.56 11.99
CA GLY A 12 6.56 13.00 11.18
C GLY A 12 6.97 13.99 10.10
N GLU A 13 7.75 15.01 10.47
CA GLU A 13 8.23 16.07 9.57
C GLU A 13 9.13 15.49 8.47
N GLN A 14 10.12 14.66 8.82
CA GLN A 14 11.02 14.04 7.84
C GLN A 14 10.27 13.13 6.84
N ARG A 15 9.26 12.38 7.32
CA ARG A 15 8.44 11.53 6.45
C ARG A 15 7.56 12.36 5.53
N THR A 16 6.93 13.41 6.07
CA THR A 16 6.08 14.34 5.31
C THR A 16 6.87 15.07 4.23
N HIS A 17 8.08 15.54 4.55
CA HIS A 17 8.96 16.19 3.58
C HIS A 17 9.36 15.24 2.43
N LYS A 18 9.74 13.99 2.74
CA LYS A 18 10.02 12.98 1.70
C LYS A 18 8.78 12.70 0.84
N LEU A 19 7.60 12.61 1.44
CA LEU A 19 6.35 12.41 0.72
C LEU A 19 6.08 13.57 -0.24
N PHE A 20 6.24 14.81 0.24
CA PHE A 20 6.09 16.01 -0.55
C PHE A 20 7.07 16.06 -1.72
N GLU A 21 8.35 15.77 -1.49
CA GLU A 21 9.37 15.72 -2.56
C GLU A 21 9.03 14.71 -3.67
N MET A 22 8.44 13.56 -3.31
CA MET A 22 8.00 12.56 -4.29
C MET A 22 6.73 12.98 -5.05
N VAL A 23 5.85 13.75 -4.42
CA VAL A 23 4.51 14.08 -4.96
C VAL A 23 4.49 15.44 -5.70
N LYS A 24 5.36 16.38 -5.34
CA LYS A 24 5.33 17.78 -5.80
C LYS A 24 5.39 17.99 -7.32
N SER A 25 5.98 17.06 -8.05
CA SER A 25 6.25 17.19 -9.49
C SER A 25 5.36 16.30 -10.36
N THR A 26 4.45 15.52 -9.77
CA THR A 26 3.60 14.57 -10.50
C THR A 26 2.13 14.78 -10.13
N LYS A 27 1.25 14.92 -11.12
CA LYS A 27 -0.20 14.84 -10.88
C LYS A 27 -0.56 13.41 -10.50
N TYR A 28 -0.81 13.17 -9.22
CA TYR A 28 -1.30 11.88 -8.74
C TYR A 28 -2.82 11.83 -8.79
N ASP A 29 -3.34 10.84 -9.49
CA ASP A 29 -4.74 10.44 -9.34
C ASP A 29 -4.84 9.54 -8.11
N PHE A 30 -5.37 10.09 -7.01
CA PHE A 30 -5.54 9.32 -5.79
C PHE A 30 -6.69 8.34 -6.00
N SER A 31 -6.41 7.05 -5.82
CA SER A 31 -7.47 6.06 -5.83
C SER A 31 -8.49 6.40 -4.74
N MET A 32 -9.77 6.44 -5.11
CA MET A 32 -10.88 6.64 -4.16
C MET A 32 -10.94 5.54 -3.07
N ARG A 33 -10.21 4.43 -3.26
CA ARG A 33 -10.13 3.35 -2.27
C ARG A 33 -8.87 3.52 -1.43
N LEU A 34 -9.08 3.55 -0.11
CA LEU A 34 -8.02 3.73 0.88
C LEU A 34 -7.00 2.59 0.89
N TYR A 35 -7.46 1.37 0.59
CA TYR A 35 -6.65 0.16 0.66
C TYR A 35 -6.43 -0.44 -0.73
N SER A 36 -5.24 -1.02 -0.92
CA SER A 36 -4.97 -1.81 -2.12
C SER A 36 -5.86 -3.05 -2.14
N LYS A 37 -6.21 -3.53 -3.34
CA LYS A 37 -6.97 -4.77 -3.52
C LYS A 37 -6.33 -5.93 -2.76
N GLN A 38 -5.01 -6.01 -2.83
CA GLN A 38 -4.17 -6.97 -2.12
C GLN A 38 -4.45 -6.93 -0.61
N TYR A 39 -4.34 -5.75 0.02
CA TYR A 39 -4.61 -5.61 1.44
C TYR A 39 -6.04 -6.01 1.80
N CYS A 40 -7.02 -5.65 0.98
CA CYS A 40 -8.40 -6.08 1.18
C CYS A 40 -8.54 -7.61 1.16
N GLU A 41 -7.92 -8.29 0.20
CA GLU A 41 -7.91 -9.76 0.12
C GLU A 41 -7.27 -10.37 1.39
N TYR A 42 -6.16 -9.81 1.87
CA TYR A 42 -5.51 -10.22 3.13
C TYR A 42 -6.39 -10.06 4.35
N TYR A 43 -6.97 -8.89 4.49
CA TYR A 43 -7.83 -8.58 5.63
C TYR A 43 -9.05 -9.50 5.67
N ILE A 44 -9.64 -9.80 4.52
CA ILE A 44 -10.77 -10.73 4.40
C ILE A 44 -10.37 -12.11 4.90
N LEU A 45 -9.30 -12.71 4.36
CA LEU A 45 -8.88 -14.06 4.74
C LEU A 45 -8.40 -14.16 6.20
N LYS A 46 -7.79 -13.10 6.75
CA LYS A 46 -7.36 -13.06 8.15
C LYS A 46 -8.53 -13.03 9.14
N HIS A 47 -9.67 -12.48 8.72
CA HIS A 47 -10.82 -12.24 9.59
C HIS A 47 -12.06 -13.06 9.19
N GLU A 48 -11.95 -13.99 8.22
CA GLU A 48 -13.06 -14.80 7.74
C GLU A 48 -13.69 -15.66 8.84
N ASP A 49 -12.88 -16.16 9.77
CA ASP A 49 -13.33 -16.99 10.89
C ASP A 49 -14.08 -16.20 11.98
N HIS A 50 -13.90 -14.88 12.03
CA HIS A 50 -14.36 -14.03 13.13
C HIS A 50 -15.39 -12.98 12.72
N LYS A 51 -15.51 -12.68 11.42
CA LYS A 51 -16.42 -11.66 10.90
C LYS A 51 -17.27 -12.20 9.78
N GLN A 52 -18.55 -11.80 9.78
CA GLN A 52 -19.44 -12.11 8.67
C GLN A 52 -18.99 -11.38 7.39
N PRO A 53 -19.10 -12.01 6.20
CA PRO A 53 -18.70 -11.40 4.93
C PRO A 53 -19.35 -10.04 4.64
N ARG A 54 -20.57 -9.82 5.13
CA ARG A 54 -21.27 -8.53 5.02
C ARG A 54 -20.59 -7.40 5.79
N ILE A 55 -20.04 -7.69 6.97
CA ILE A 55 -19.33 -6.70 7.79
C ILE A 55 -17.99 -6.35 7.12
N LEU A 56 -17.25 -7.35 6.64
CA LEU A 56 -16.01 -7.15 5.89
C LEU A 56 -16.22 -6.30 4.63
N ALA A 57 -17.32 -6.53 3.91
CA ALA A 57 -17.68 -5.74 2.72
C ALA A 57 -17.89 -4.25 3.06
N LEU A 58 -18.58 -3.96 4.16
CA LEU A 58 -18.83 -2.59 4.62
C LEU A 58 -17.53 -1.90 5.09
N GLU A 59 -16.71 -2.60 5.88
CA GLU A 59 -15.44 -2.05 6.40
C GLU A 59 -14.45 -1.72 5.28
N LEU A 60 -14.43 -2.53 4.22
CA LEU A 60 -13.50 -2.38 3.11
C LEU A 60 -14.09 -1.60 1.92
N GLY A 61 -15.37 -1.21 1.97
CA GLY A 61 -16.04 -0.51 0.86
C GLY A 61 -16.15 -1.35 -0.41
N HIS A 62 -16.32 -2.67 -0.28
CA HIS A 62 -16.43 -3.62 -1.39
C HIS A 62 -17.83 -4.26 -1.45
N SER A 63 -18.14 -4.93 -2.56
CA SER A 63 -19.37 -5.69 -2.69
C SER A 63 -19.29 -6.99 -1.88
N LEU A 64 -20.44 -7.47 -1.40
CA LEU A 64 -20.53 -8.77 -0.73
C LEU A 64 -19.99 -9.91 -1.61
N ARG A 65 -20.30 -9.86 -2.92
CA ARG A 65 -19.82 -10.82 -3.91
C ARG A 65 -18.29 -10.88 -3.96
N PHE A 66 -17.61 -9.73 -3.97
CA PHE A 66 -16.16 -9.70 -3.94
C PHE A 66 -15.59 -10.42 -2.72
N VAL A 67 -16.14 -10.15 -1.53
CA VAL A 67 -15.69 -10.81 -0.29
C VAL A 67 -15.91 -12.31 -0.36
N GLN A 68 -17.06 -12.75 -0.85
CA GLN A 68 -17.37 -14.18 -1.02
C GLN A 68 -16.46 -14.87 -2.04
N ASP A 69 -16.16 -14.20 -3.16
CA ASP A 69 -15.25 -14.72 -4.17
C ASP A 69 -13.83 -14.88 -3.59
N VAL A 70 -13.36 -13.92 -2.79
CA VAL A 70 -12.05 -13.99 -2.11
C VAL A 70 -11.98 -15.18 -1.14
N ILE A 71 -13.00 -15.34 -0.29
CA ILE A 71 -13.09 -16.46 0.66
C ILE A 71 -13.14 -17.80 -0.08
N LYS A 72 -13.95 -17.89 -1.15
CA LYS A 72 -14.14 -19.11 -1.92
C LYS A 72 -12.89 -19.54 -2.69
N GLU A 73 -12.20 -18.57 -3.29
CA GLU A 73 -11.00 -18.85 -4.07
C GLU A 73 -9.78 -19.16 -3.18
N LYS A 74 -9.86 -18.90 -1.87
CA LYS A 74 -8.75 -19.01 -0.89
C LYS A 74 -7.42 -18.60 -1.51
N ARG A 75 -7.40 -17.46 -2.21
CA ARG A 75 -6.22 -17.02 -2.94
C ARG A 75 -5.05 -17.02 -1.96
N CYS A 76 -4.05 -17.87 -2.20
CA CYS A 76 -2.92 -18.00 -1.31
C CYS A 76 -2.23 -16.64 -1.22
N LEU A 77 -2.32 -16.03 -0.05
CA LEU A 77 -1.66 -14.76 0.20
C LEU A 77 -0.28 -15.02 0.81
N PRO A 78 0.71 -14.20 0.45
CA PRO A 78 2.02 -14.27 1.06
C PRO A 78 1.88 -14.07 2.57
N THR A 79 2.56 -14.93 3.33
CA THR A 79 2.48 -15.08 4.79
C THR A 79 2.87 -13.81 5.56
N ASN A 80 3.37 -12.79 4.88
CA ASN A 80 3.83 -11.54 5.47
C ASN A 80 3.54 -10.33 4.55
N TYR A 81 2.30 -9.84 4.62
CA TYR A 81 1.83 -8.71 3.81
C TYR A 81 2.64 -7.42 4.03
N ASP A 82 3.10 -7.18 5.27
CA ASP A 82 3.87 -6.00 5.61
C ASP A 82 5.28 -6.04 5.00
N GLU A 83 5.98 -7.18 5.09
CA GLU A 83 7.31 -7.34 4.47
C GLU A 83 7.24 -7.39 2.94
N GLU A 84 6.20 -7.99 2.37
CA GLU A 84 6.04 -8.06 0.93
C GLU A 84 5.70 -6.70 0.32
N ILE A 85 4.89 -5.87 0.98
CA ILE A 85 4.69 -4.48 0.53
C ILE A 85 5.99 -3.69 0.59
N VAL A 86 6.79 -3.83 1.66
CA VAL A 86 8.09 -3.15 1.75
C VAL A 86 9.03 -3.62 0.64
N LYS A 87 9.14 -4.93 0.40
CA LYS A 87 9.97 -5.51 -0.67
C LYS A 87 9.46 -5.12 -2.06
N MET A 88 8.15 -5.14 -2.28
CA MET A 88 7.52 -4.76 -3.56
C MET A 88 7.68 -3.27 -3.84
N ASN A 89 7.49 -2.41 -2.84
CA ASN A 89 7.72 -0.97 -2.95
C ASN A 89 9.20 -0.65 -3.19
N GLN A 90 10.13 -1.35 -2.52
CA GLN A 90 11.57 -1.22 -2.78
C GLN A 90 11.92 -1.63 -4.22
N ARG A 91 11.37 -2.74 -4.72
CA ARG A 91 11.56 -3.20 -6.10
C ARG A 91 11.00 -2.21 -7.10
N ASN A 92 9.77 -1.72 -6.89
CA ASN A 92 9.11 -0.76 -7.77
C ASN A 92 9.85 0.58 -7.80
N LEU A 93 10.29 1.11 -6.65
CA LEU A 93 11.13 2.30 -6.58
C LEU A 93 12.44 2.10 -7.32
N SER A 94 13.10 0.94 -7.16
CA SER A 94 14.33 0.62 -7.90
C SER A 94 14.12 0.51 -9.41
N ALA A 95 12.94 0.07 -9.84
CA ALA A 95 12.59 -0.07 -11.26
C ALA A 95 12.29 1.30 -11.89
N ILE A 96 11.55 2.14 -11.16
CA ILE A 96 11.26 3.53 -11.54
C ILE A 96 12.57 4.33 -11.60
N LEU A 97 13.43 4.26 -10.57
CA LEU A 97 14.73 4.93 -10.58
C LEU A 97 15.62 4.46 -11.74
N ARG A 98 15.63 3.16 -12.05
CA ARG A 98 16.35 2.63 -13.22
C ARG A 98 15.74 3.06 -14.55
N ALA A 99 14.43 3.23 -14.63
CA ALA A 99 13.76 3.74 -15.84
C ALA A 99 14.04 5.22 -16.04
N VAL A 100 13.97 6.03 -14.97
CA VAL A 100 14.32 7.45 -14.96
C VAL A 100 15.80 7.66 -15.31
N TRP A 101 16.71 6.86 -14.75
CA TRP A 101 18.14 6.92 -15.09
C TRP A 101 18.40 6.58 -16.57
N ARG A 102 17.70 5.58 -17.11
CA ARG A 102 17.80 5.22 -18.54
C ARG A 102 17.20 6.28 -19.47
N ALA A 103 16.14 6.97 -19.05
CA ALA A 103 15.52 8.05 -19.80
C ALA A 103 16.33 9.36 -19.75
N GLY A 104 16.93 9.68 -18.59
CA GLY A 104 17.79 10.85 -18.41
C GLY A 104 19.18 10.71 -19.03
N GLY A 105 19.61 9.48 -19.33
CA GLY A 105 20.86 9.20 -20.06
C GLY A 105 20.82 9.46 -21.57
N GLN A 106 19.68 9.91 -22.12
CA GLN A 106 19.57 10.31 -23.54
C GLN A 106 19.49 11.83 -23.76
N SER A 107 19.59 12.63 -22.69
CA SER A 107 19.61 14.09 -22.78
C SER A 107 20.86 14.68 -22.12
N GLY A 108 22.03 14.30 -22.62
CA GLY A 108 23.31 14.82 -22.16
C GLY A 108 24.49 14.38 -23.01
N LEU A 109 24.73 15.19 -24.06
CA LEU A 109 25.93 15.31 -24.92
C LEU A 109 26.22 14.18 -25.93
#